data_AF-A0A835N528-F1
#
_entry.id   AF-A0A835N528-F1
#
_cell.length_a   1.000
_cell.length_b   1.000
_cell.length_c   1.000
_cell.angle_alpha   90.00
_cell.angle_beta   90.00
_cell.angle_gamma   90.00
#
_symmetry.space_group_name_H-M   'P 1'
#
loop_
_entity.id
_entity.type
_entity.pdbx_description
1 polymer ?
#
loop_
_entity_poly.entity_id
_entity_poly.type
_entity_poly.pdbx_seq_one_letter_code
_entity_poly.pdbx_strand_id
1 'polypeptide(L)'
;MIFTFYSSHGKDIALEDITFGCSTDSRNIKYALLPDKNPVSGVLGMGWGFRSFVAQLGSISDGKPSSAYYVNLLGISVDGVKLNISKTDLAIEKDDGGGCVIDSSTLATLLVKPSFDTVHTALADHLSSNQKLKRPVFHKLHQDLCYEELSDNSRKNLPVVIFHFEKADLDV
;
A
#
# COMPACT_ATOMS: atom_id res chain seq x y z
N MET A 1 -28.34 -12.08 11.26
CA MET A 1 -27.66 -11.29 12.32
C MET A 1 -27.54 -9.88 11.76
N ILE A 2 -27.90 -8.85 12.53
CA ILE A 2 -27.87 -7.45 12.06
C ILE A 2 -26.69 -6.75 12.73
N PHE A 3 -25.82 -6.12 11.94
CA PHE A 3 -24.71 -5.32 12.42
C PHE A 3 -24.98 -3.84 12.18
N THR A 4 -24.97 -3.05 13.25
CA THR A 4 -25.24 -1.62 13.16
C THR A 4 -23.95 -0.83 13.31
N PHE A 5 -23.69 0.07 12.36
CA PHE A 5 -22.56 1.00 12.38
C PHE A 5 -23.05 2.42 12.61
N TYR A 6 -22.39 3.12 13.53
CA TYR A 6 -22.61 4.54 13.74
C TYR A 6 -22.04 5.33 12.56
N SER A 7 -22.89 6.12 11.89
CA SER A 7 -22.48 6.95 10.76
C SER A 7 -22.09 8.35 11.23
N SER A 8 -21.01 8.90 10.66
CA SER A 8 -20.64 10.31 10.83
C SER A 8 -21.69 11.28 10.29
N HIS A 9 -22.67 10.79 9.51
CA HIS A 9 -23.81 11.56 9.00
C HIS A 9 -25.06 11.47 9.89
N GLY A 10 -24.95 10.88 11.08
CA GLY A 10 -26.00 10.88 12.11
C GLY A 10 -27.14 9.89 11.91
N LYS A 11 -27.07 9.04 10.87
CA LYS A 11 -28.01 7.92 10.66
C LYS A 11 -27.26 6.61 10.68
N ASP A 12 -27.53 5.80 11.70
CA ASP A 12 -26.96 4.46 11.82
C ASP A 12 -27.31 3.60 10.61
N ILE A 13 -26.34 2.79 10.18
CA ILE A 13 -26.47 1.87 9.05
C ILE A 13 -26.53 0.45 9.61
N ALA A 14 -27.63 -0.24 9.34
CA ALA A 14 -27.80 -1.66 9.66
C ALA A 14 -27.45 -2.51 8.43
N LEU A 15 -26.53 -3.45 8.62
CA LEU A 15 -26.10 -4.40 7.62
C LEU A 15 -26.67 -5.78 7.95
N GLU A 16 -27.42 -6.32 7.01
CA GLU A 16 -27.98 -7.67 7.07
C GLU A 16 -27.08 -8.63 6.28
N ASP A 17 -27.19 -9.93 6.56
CA ASP A 17 -26.51 -11.00 5.82
C ASP A 17 -24.97 -10.95 5.74
N ILE A 18 -24.31 -10.25 6.67
CA ILE A 18 -22.85 -10.34 6.82
C ILE A 18 -22.45 -11.70 7.38
N THR A 19 -21.52 -12.35 6.68
CA THR A 19 -20.84 -13.58 7.07
C THR A 19 -19.49 -13.27 7.72
N PHE A 20 -19.30 -13.79 8.93
CA PHE A 20 -18.01 -13.82 9.62
C PHE A 20 -17.43 -15.24 9.63
N GLY A 21 -16.12 -15.36 9.46
CA GLY A 21 -15.39 -16.60 9.72
C GLY A 21 -15.09 -16.77 11.21
N CYS A 22 -15.00 -18.02 11.67
CA CYS A 22 -14.50 -18.32 13.01
C CYS A 22 -12.98 -18.56 12.95
N SER A 23 -12.22 -17.80 13.72
CA SER A 23 -10.80 -18.04 13.93
C SER A 23 -10.61 -18.94 15.15
N THR A 24 -9.75 -19.95 15.06
CA THR A 24 -9.58 -20.98 16.10
C THR A 24 -8.98 -20.44 17.39
N ASP A 25 -7.95 -19.60 17.30
CA ASP A 25 -7.45 -18.78 18.41
C ASP A 25 -6.94 -17.44 17.88
N SER A 26 -7.66 -16.36 18.19
CA SER A 26 -7.25 -14.98 17.84
C SER A 26 -6.54 -14.26 18.98
N ARG A 27 -6.28 -14.95 20.10
CA ARG A 27 -5.47 -14.39 21.18
C ARG A 27 -4.01 -14.46 20.76
N ASN A 28 -3.27 -13.37 20.95
CA ASN A 28 -1.82 -13.31 20.65
C ASN A 28 -1.42 -13.58 19.18
N ILE A 29 -2.22 -13.14 18.20
CA ILE A 29 -1.81 -13.13 16.79
C ILE A 29 -0.52 -12.30 16.67
N LYS A 30 0.55 -12.94 16.17
CA LYS A 30 1.83 -12.28 15.90
C LYS A 30 1.78 -11.65 14.52
N TYR A 31 1.56 -10.35 14.45
CA TYR A 31 1.76 -9.59 13.21
C TYR A 31 3.25 -9.29 13.05
N ALA A 32 3.72 -9.32 11.80
CA ALA A 32 5.12 -9.45 11.38
C ALA A 32 6.12 -8.40 11.92
N LEU A 33 5.70 -7.43 12.76
CA LEU A 33 6.53 -6.36 13.32
C LEU A 33 6.32 -6.10 14.84
N LEU A 34 5.39 -6.81 15.50
CA LEU A 34 5.11 -6.63 16.94
C LEU A 34 5.08 -7.99 17.65
N PRO A 35 6.25 -8.58 17.98
CA PRO A 35 6.35 -9.94 18.49
C PRO A 35 5.68 -10.16 19.86
N ASP A 36 5.55 -9.09 20.67
CA ASP A 36 5.20 -9.20 22.09
C ASP A 36 3.89 -8.48 22.50
N LYS A 37 3.14 -7.92 21.55
CA LYS A 37 1.86 -7.24 21.83
C LYS A 37 0.87 -7.52 20.71
N ASN A 38 -0.19 -8.29 21.01
CA ASN A 38 -1.36 -8.36 20.13
C ASN A 38 -2.53 -7.58 20.76
N PRO A 39 -2.75 -6.31 20.38
CA PRO A 39 -3.84 -5.52 20.93
C PRO A 39 -5.19 -5.80 20.28
N VAL A 40 -5.27 -6.66 19.25
CA VAL A 40 -6.48 -6.83 18.45
C VAL A 40 -7.22 -8.14 18.74
N SER A 41 -8.55 -8.06 18.72
CA SER A 41 -9.45 -9.21 18.91
C SER A 41 -9.84 -9.91 17.60
N GLY A 42 -9.44 -9.39 16.45
CA GLY A 42 -9.77 -9.91 15.12
C GLY A 42 -9.35 -8.97 13.99
N VAL A 43 -9.68 -9.35 12.75
CA VAL A 43 -9.38 -8.59 11.52
C VAL A 43 -10.63 -8.41 10.68
N LEU A 44 -10.85 -7.20 10.17
CA LEU A 44 -11.82 -6.94 9.10
C LEU A 44 -11.08 -6.94 7.76
N GLY A 45 -11.34 -7.95 6.94
CA GLY A 45 -10.63 -8.13 5.67
C GLY A 45 -11.02 -7.10 4.62
N MET A 46 -10.02 -6.47 3.99
CA MET A 46 -10.17 -5.55 2.86
C MET A 46 -9.60 -6.11 1.55
N GLY A 47 -9.33 -7.42 1.52
CA GLY A 47 -8.75 -8.10 0.37
C GLY A 47 -9.76 -8.54 -0.68
N TRP A 48 -9.29 -9.16 -1.75
CA TRP A 48 -10.03 -9.33 -3.00
C TRP A 48 -11.15 -10.41 -2.97
N GLY A 49 -11.41 -11.04 -1.82
CA GLY A 49 -12.45 -12.06 -1.72
C GLY A 49 -13.86 -11.48 -1.64
N PHE A 50 -14.84 -12.16 -2.23
CA PHE A 50 -16.27 -11.85 -2.05
C PHE A 50 -16.76 -11.95 -0.59
N ARG A 51 -15.98 -12.61 0.28
CA ARG A 51 -16.20 -12.69 1.73
C ARG A 51 -15.41 -11.63 2.52
N SER A 52 -14.71 -10.72 1.85
CA SER A 52 -14.08 -9.59 2.56
C SER A 52 -15.16 -8.71 3.20
N PHE A 53 -14.81 -8.00 4.26
CA PHE A 53 -15.76 -7.14 4.95
C PHE A 53 -16.29 -6.07 4.00
N VAL A 54 -15.42 -5.47 3.19
CA VAL A 54 -15.76 -4.43 2.21
C VAL A 54 -16.69 -4.96 1.11
N ALA A 55 -16.42 -6.14 0.56
CA ALA A 55 -17.27 -6.74 -0.47
C ALA A 55 -18.69 -7.03 0.05
N GLN A 56 -18.82 -7.35 1.34
CA GLN A 56 -20.10 -7.61 2.00
C GLN A 56 -20.89 -6.32 2.32
N LEU A 57 -20.27 -5.13 2.24
CA LEU A 57 -20.99 -3.84 2.38
C LEU A 57 -21.85 -3.53 1.15
N GLY A 58 -21.59 -4.17 0.01
CA GLY A 58 -22.41 -4.06 -1.20
C GLY A 58 -22.55 -2.62 -1.70
N SER A 59 -23.79 -2.18 -1.93
CA SER A 59 -24.10 -0.83 -2.45
C SER A 59 -23.81 0.30 -1.45
N ILE A 60 -23.54 -0.03 -0.17
CA ILE A 60 -23.26 0.97 0.87
C ILE A 60 -21.83 1.52 0.73
N SER A 61 -20.92 0.78 0.10
CA SER A 61 -19.58 1.25 -0.27
C SER A 61 -19.52 1.84 -1.68
N ASP A 62 -20.58 2.55 -2.10
CA ASP A 62 -20.71 3.17 -3.44
C ASP A 62 -20.54 2.20 -4.63
N GLY A 63 -20.99 0.96 -4.46
CA GLY A 63 -21.31 0.07 -5.57
C GLY A 63 -20.13 -0.50 -6.36
N LYS A 64 -18.91 -0.53 -5.82
CA LYS A 64 -17.83 -1.31 -6.42
C LYS A 64 -17.93 -2.77 -5.97
N PRO A 65 -18.24 -3.72 -6.87
CA PRO A 65 -18.16 -5.16 -6.57
C PRO A 65 -16.71 -5.64 -6.45
N SER A 66 -15.74 -4.80 -6.86
CA SER A 66 -14.33 -5.02 -6.62
C SER A 66 -14.04 -4.83 -5.14
N SER A 67 -13.58 -5.92 -4.56
CA SER A 67 -13.13 -6.11 -3.19
C SER A 67 -11.78 -5.41 -2.90
N ALA A 68 -11.20 -4.71 -3.88
CA ALA A 68 -9.96 -3.95 -3.74
C ALA A 68 -10.15 -2.44 -3.97
N TYR A 69 -9.38 -1.64 -3.25
CA TYR A 69 -9.39 -0.18 -3.38
C TYR A 69 -8.49 0.28 -4.53
N TYR A 70 -9.01 0.17 -5.75
CA TYR A 70 -8.32 0.68 -6.94
C TYR A 70 -8.28 2.20 -6.96
N VAL A 71 -7.09 2.71 -7.24
CA VAL A 71 -6.80 4.12 -7.50
C VAL A 71 -6.11 4.26 -8.84
N ASN A 72 -6.42 5.34 -9.55
CA ASN A 72 -5.86 5.58 -10.88
C ASN A 72 -4.50 6.28 -10.74
N LEU A 73 -3.40 5.52 -10.83
CA LEU A 73 -2.02 6.03 -10.77
C LEU A 73 -1.56 6.45 -12.17
N LEU A 74 -1.19 7.72 -12.32
CA LEU A 74 -0.85 8.35 -13.61
C LEU A 74 0.67 8.51 -13.81
N GLY A 75 1.47 8.32 -12.77
CA GLY A 75 2.92 8.39 -12.84
C GLY A 75 3.56 8.50 -11.46
N ILE A 76 4.89 8.45 -11.45
CA ILE A 76 5.71 8.58 -10.24
C ILE A 76 6.80 9.62 -10.53
N SER A 77 7.05 10.51 -9.57
CA SER A 77 8.20 11.42 -9.59
C SER A 77 9.16 11.11 -8.46
N VAL A 78 10.44 11.31 -8.71
CA VAL A 78 11.50 11.24 -7.70
C VAL A 78 12.25 12.57 -7.72
N ASP A 79 12.32 13.23 -6.58
CA ASP A 79 13.00 14.53 -6.39
C ASP A 79 12.56 15.59 -7.42
N GLY A 80 11.24 15.70 -7.63
CA GLY A 80 10.63 16.64 -8.57
C GLY A 80 10.72 16.23 -10.05
N VAL A 81 11.40 15.13 -10.39
CA VAL A 81 11.51 14.64 -11.77
C VAL A 81 10.49 13.55 -12.03
N LYS A 82 9.56 13.80 -12.95
CA LYS A 82 8.58 12.79 -13.40
C LYS A 82 9.25 11.70 -14.23
N LEU A 83 9.14 10.46 -13.75
CA LEU A 83 9.78 9.31 -14.38
C LEU A 83 9.05 8.87 -15.65
N ASN A 84 9.81 8.32 -16.61
CA ASN A 84 9.27 7.76 -17.85
C ASN A 84 8.74 6.34 -17.63
N ILE A 85 7.61 6.23 -16.96
CA ILE A 85 6.90 4.96 -16.73
C ILE A 85 5.80 4.80 -17.78
N SER A 86 5.68 3.60 -18.36
CA SER A 86 4.63 3.33 -19.34
C SER A 86 3.25 3.49 -18.71
N LYS A 87 2.36 4.22 -19.38
CA LYS A 87 0.96 4.34 -18.93
C LYS A 87 0.25 2.98 -18.90
N THR A 88 0.64 2.04 -19.76
CA THR A 88 0.06 0.69 -19.76
C THR A 88 0.45 -0.09 -18.52
N ASP A 89 1.64 0.16 -17.96
CA ASP A 89 2.13 -0.51 -16.76
C ASP A 89 1.38 -0.06 -15.50
N LEU A 90 0.68 1.08 -15.56
CA LEU A 90 -0.08 1.67 -14.46
C LEU A 90 -1.61 1.64 -14.69
N ALA A 91 -2.05 1.25 -15.88
CA ALA A 91 -3.45 1.32 -16.27
C ALA A 91 -4.29 0.24 -15.57
N ILE A 92 -5.50 0.62 -15.16
CA ILE A 92 -6.54 -0.33 -14.78
C ILE A 92 -7.11 -0.93 -16.07
N GLU A 93 -7.08 -2.26 -16.18
CA GLU A 93 -7.61 -3.00 -17.31
C GLU A 93 -9.13 -3.20 -17.20
N LYS A 94 -9.77 -3.63 -18.30
CA LYS A 94 -11.25 -3.70 -18.38
C LYS A 94 -11.88 -4.78 -17.49
N ASP A 95 -11.08 -5.73 -17.02
CA ASP A 95 -11.46 -6.86 -16.18
C ASP A 95 -10.97 -6.69 -14.73
N ASP A 96 -10.74 -5.45 -14.30
CA ASP A 96 -10.11 -5.10 -13.03
C ASP A 96 -8.67 -5.66 -12.89
N GLY A 97 -8.04 -6.06 -14.00
CA GLY A 97 -6.61 -6.36 -14.06
C GLY A 97 -5.73 -5.10 -13.96
N GLY A 98 -4.44 -5.29 -13.69
CA GLY A 98 -3.46 -4.20 -13.65
C GLY A 98 -3.73 -3.14 -12.57
N GLY A 99 -3.39 -1.89 -12.86
CA GLY A 99 -3.70 -0.73 -12.01
C GLY A 99 -2.87 -0.59 -10.74
N CYS A 100 -3.39 0.21 -9.82
CA CYS A 100 -2.82 0.44 -8.49
C CYS A 100 -3.89 0.22 -7.42
N VAL A 101 -3.54 -0.51 -6.37
CA VAL A 101 -4.41 -0.77 -5.22
C VAL A 101 -3.76 -0.25 -3.94
N ILE A 102 -4.58 0.31 -3.05
CA ILE A 102 -4.15 0.62 -1.69
C ILE A 102 -4.39 -0.61 -0.82
N ASP A 103 -3.33 -1.16 -0.25
CA ASP A 103 -3.39 -2.34 0.61
C ASP A 103 -2.66 -2.12 1.93
N SER A 104 -3.41 -2.15 3.04
CA SER A 104 -2.86 -2.04 4.40
C SER A 104 -2.14 -3.30 4.88
N SER A 105 -2.29 -4.43 4.17
CA SER A 105 -1.82 -5.75 4.62
C SER A 105 -0.52 -6.18 3.93
N THR A 106 -0.04 -5.43 2.95
CA THR A 106 1.23 -5.68 2.26
C THR A 106 2.38 -4.90 2.93
N LEU A 107 3.53 -5.56 3.12
CA LEU A 107 4.68 -5.01 3.86
C LEU A 107 5.35 -3.81 3.16
N ALA A 108 5.34 -3.78 1.83
CA ALA A 108 6.02 -2.77 1.03
C ALA A 108 5.23 -2.46 -0.24
N THR A 109 5.47 -1.29 -0.84
CA THR A 109 4.93 -0.95 -2.16
C THR A 109 5.48 -1.92 -3.21
N LEU A 110 4.58 -2.55 -3.98
CA LEU A 110 4.94 -3.46 -5.07
C LEU A 110 4.66 -2.78 -6.41
N LEU A 111 5.62 -2.89 -7.32
CA LEU A 111 5.52 -2.36 -8.69
C LEU A 111 5.83 -3.47 -9.69
N VAL A 112 5.23 -3.41 -10.87
CA VAL A 112 5.65 -4.26 -12.00
C VAL A 112 7.11 -3.97 -12.33
N LYS A 113 7.85 -5.00 -12.73
CA LYS A 113 9.32 -4.94 -12.86
C LYS A 113 9.83 -3.71 -13.64
N PRO A 114 9.28 -3.32 -14.81
CA PRO A 114 9.77 -2.15 -15.54
C PRO A 114 9.61 -0.83 -14.76
N SER A 115 8.48 -0.67 -14.06
CA SER A 115 8.20 0.49 -13.21
C SER A 115 9.11 0.48 -11.97
N PHE A 116 9.29 -0.68 -11.33
CA PHE A 116 10.22 -0.87 -10.23
C PHE A 116 11.64 -0.47 -10.62
N ASP A 117 12.17 -1.01 -11.72
CA ASP A 117 13.53 -0.76 -12.20
C ASP A 117 13.76 0.75 -12.46
N THR A 118 12.74 1.44 -12.98
CA THR A 118 12.79 2.89 -13.25
C THR A 118 12.85 3.69 -11.95
N VAL A 119 11.97 3.41 -11.00
CA VAL A 119 11.94 4.08 -9.68
C VAL A 119 13.21 3.76 -8.89
N HIS A 120 13.61 2.50 -8.85
CA HIS A 120 14.82 2.04 -8.17
C HIS A 120 16.06 2.76 -8.72
N THR A 121 16.23 2.82 -10.05
CA THR A 121 17.37 3.52 -10.66
C THR A 121 17.40 4.99 -10.25
N ALA A 122 16.28 5.70 -10.35
CA ALA A 122 16.19 7.11 -9.98
C ALA A 122 16.55 7.36 -8.50
N LEU A 123 16.04 6.52 -7.60
CA LEU A 123 16.37 6.57 -6.17
C LEU A 123 17.85 6.25 -5.92
N ALA A 124 18.38 5.19 -6.56
CA ALA A 124 19.78 4.79 -6.42
C ALA A 124 20.74 5.90 -6.87
N ASP A 125 20.45 6.52 -8.01
CA ASP A 125 21.23 7.60 -8.58
C ASP A 125 21.25 8.82 -7.65
N HIS A 126 20.09 9.25 -7.15
CA HIS A 126 20.00 10.35 -6.19
C HIS A 126 20.79 10.03 -4.91
N LEU A 127 20.54 8.86 -4.30
CA LEU A 127 21.14 8.46 -3.03
C LEU A 127 22.65 8.21 -3.14
N SER A 128 23.17 7.85 -4.31
CA SER A 128 24.62 7.63 -4.53
C SER A 128 25.46 8.89 -4.29
N SER A 129 24.86 10.08 -4.43
CA SER A 129 25.51 11.36 -4.19
C SER A 129 25.61 11.72 -2.70
N ASN A 130 24.86 11.04 -1.83
CA ASN A 130 24.79 11.36 -0.41
C ASN A 130 25.94 10.70 0.37
N GLN A 131 26.99 11.47 0.62
CA GLN A 131 28.18 11.03 1.36
C GLN A 131 27.91 10.60 2.82
N LYS A 132 26.72 10.91 3.36
CA LYS A 132 26.30 10.53 4.73
C LYS A 132 25.58 9.19 4.76
N LEU A 133 25.36 8.57 3.61
CA LEU A 133 24.77 7.25 3.48
C LEU A 133 25.81 6.29 2.93
N LYS A 134 25.90 5.10 3.53
CA LYS A 134 26.74 4.02 3.05
C LYS A 134 25.87 2.86 2.64
N ARG A 135 26.01 2.39 1.40
CA ARG A 135 25.30 1.20 0.94
C ARG A 135 26.07 -0.07 1.36
N PRO A 136 25.59 -0.86 2.35
CA PRO A 136 26.19 -2.15 2.65
C PRO A 136 26.03 -3.11 1.46
N VAL A 137 27.07 -3.88 1.17
CA VAL A 137 27.03 -4.93 0.14
C VAL A 137 26.55 -6.22 0.79
N PHE A 138 25.26 -6.51 0.70
CA PHE A 138 24.71 -7.80 1.10
C PHE A 138 24.63 -8.72 -0.11
N HIS A 139 25.39 -9.81 -0.11
CA HIS A 139 25.55 -10.78 -1.21
C HIS A 139 24.27 -11.46 -1.75
N LYS A 140 23.08 -11.15 -1.22
CA LYS A 140 21.79 -11.72 -1.63
C LYS A 140 20.67 -10.71 -1.92
N LEU A 141 20.85 -9.42 -1.60
CA LEU A 141 19.84 -8.37 -1.74
C LEU A 141 20.29 -7.27 -2.73
N HIS A 142 20.97 -7.63 -3.82
CA HIS A 142 21.61 -6.65 -4.72
C HIS A 142 20.65 -5.62 -5.37
N GLN A 143 19.33 -5.85 -5.30
CA GLN A 143 18.28 -4.94 -5.78
C GLN A 143 17.58 -4.14 -4.68
N ASP A 144 17.97 -4.30 -3.42
CA ASP A 144 17.39 -3.51 -2.33
C ASP A 144 18.25 -2.25 -2.07
N LEU A 145 17.56 -1.11 -1.95
CA LEU A 145 18.13 0.19 -1.59
C LEU A 145 18.18 0.33 -0.07
N CYS A 146 19.07 -0.43 0.56
CA CYS A 146 19.35 -0.31 1.99
C CYS A 146 20.60 0.54 2.22
N TYR A 147 20.56 1.43 3.20
CA TYR A 147 21.68 2.33 3.54
C TYR A 147 21.90 2.37 5.05
N GLU A 148 23.17 2.40 5.45
CA GLU A 148 23.63 2.71 6.80
C GLU A 148 23.77 4.24 6.93
N GLU A 149 23.19 4.81 7.98
CA GLU A 149 23.31 6.23 8.32
C GLU A 149 24.64 6.48 9.05
N LEU A 150 25.45 7.40 8.53
CA LEU A 150 26.78 7.68 9.09
C LEU A 150 26.80 8.83 10.10
N SER A 151 25.72 9.62 10.20
CA SER A 151 25.65 10.79 11.08
C SER A 151 24.22 11.19 11.44
N ASP A 152 24.06 11.92 12.54
CA ASP A 152 22.81 12.62 12.84
C ASP A 152 22.53 13.63 11.71
N ASN A 153 21.32 13.57 11.15
CA ASN A 153 20.87 14.29 9.93
C ASN A 153 21.19 13.64 8.57
N SER A 154 21.60 12.37 8.51
CA SER A 154 21.78 11.67 7.22
C SER A 154 20.51 11.66 6.35
N ARG A 155 19.33 11.79 6.98
CA ARG A 155 18.01 11.80 6.34
C ARG A 155 17.53 13.16 5.81
N LYS A 156 18.27 14.26 6.03
CA LYS A 156 17.81 15.61 5.61
C LYS A 156 17.72 15.81 4.09
N ASN A 157 18.40 14.96 3.33
CA ASN A 157 18.48 15.02 1.86
C ASN A 157 18.06 13.67 1.25
N LEU A 158 16.98 13.08 1.74
CA LEU A 158 16.38 11.93 1.05
C LEU A 158 15.50 12.44 -0.09
N PRO A 159 15.47 11.72 -1.22
CA PRO A 159 14.61 12.11 -2.34
C PRO A 159 13.15 11.95 -1.93
N VAL A 160 12.35 12.97 -2.25
CA VAL A 160 10.88 12.89 -2.14
C VAL A 160 10.35 12.02 -3.29
N VAL A 161 9.44 11.10 -2.98
CA VAL A 161 8.72 10.32 -3.99
C VAL A 161 7.28 10.78 -4.06
N ILE A 162 6.84 11.20 -5.25
CA ILE A 162 5.45 11.61 -5.47
C ILE A 162 4.73 10.59 -6.34
N PHE A 163 3.65 10.02 -5.83
CA PHE A 163 2.71 9.21 -6.60
C PHE A 163 1.59 10.11 -7.13
N HIS A 164 1.48 10.21 -8.45
CA HIS A 164 0.50 11.06 -9.11
C HIS A 164 -0.78 10.30 -9.37
N PHE A 165 -1.79 10.46 -8.53
CA PHE A 165 -3.11 9.87 -8.74
C PHE A 165 -4.02 10.80 -9.54
N GLU A 166 -5.08 10.24 -10.10
CA GLU A 166 -6.14 11.06 -10.68
C GLU A 166 -6.73 11.99 -9.62
N LYS A 167 -6.52 13.31 -9.81
CA LYS A 167 -6.99 14.42 -8.97
C LYS A 167 -6.29 14.55 -7.61
N ALA A 168 -5.19 13.84 -7.36
CA ALA A 168 -4.43 13.96 -6.12
C ALA A 168 -2.98 13.55 -6.29
N ASP A 169 -2.08 14.11 -5.48
CA ASP A 169 -0.69 13.68 -5.38
C ASP A 169 -0.44 13.19 -3.95
N LEU A 170 0.35 12.12 -3.80
CA LEU A 170 0.83 11.61 -2.51
C LEU A 170 2.35 11.78 -2.45
N ASP A 171 2.80 12.61 -1.52
CA ASP A 171 4.21 12.87 -1.19
C ASP A 171 4.67 11.92 -0.07
N VAL A 172 5.81 11.26 -0.28
CA VAL A 172 6.41 10.25 0.61
C VAL A 172 7.90 10.54 0.83
#